data_AF-A0A2W6D349-F1
#
_entry.id   AF-A0A2W6D349-F1
#
_cell.length_a   1.000
_cell.length_b   1.000
_cell.length_c   1.000
_cell.angle_alpha   90.00
_cell.angle_beta   90.00
_cell.angle_gamma   90.00
#
_symmetry.space_group_name_H-M   'P 1'
#
loop_
_entity.id
_entity.type
_entity.pdbx_description
1 polymer ?
#
loop_
_entity_poly.entity_id
_entity_poly.type
_entity_poly.pdbx_seq_one_letter_code
_entity_poly.pdbx_strand_id
1 'polypeptide(L)' 'ALSPRDRRILELRFLEGCTVQQAADELGVTTGNAKVLQHRALRRAGEIAQSAG' A
#
# COMPACT_ATOMS: atom_id res chain seq x y z
N ALA A 1 -9.05 -9.05 -5.56
CA ALA A 1 -9.39 -7.63 -5.29
C ALA A 1 -8.51 -7.08 -4.17
N LEU A 2 -8.10 -5.80 -4.25
CA LEU A 2 -7.34 -5.12 -3.18
C LEU A 2 -8.28 -4.68 -2.05
N SER A 3 -7.82 -4.76 -0.80
CA SER A 3 -8.57 -4.18 0.33
C SER A 3 -8.48 -2.64 0.31
N PRO A 4 -9.44 -1.91 0.91
CA PRO A 4 -9.36 -0.45 0.99
C PRO A 4 -8.06 0.05 1.63
N ARG A 5 -7.55 -0.67 2.63
CA ARG A 5 -6.30 -0.34 3.32
C ARG A 5 -5.07 -0.56 2.45
N ASP A 6 -5.02 -1.69 1.74
CA ASP A 6 -3.94 -1.97 0.77
C ASP A 6 -3.95 -0.95 -0.36
N ARG A 7 -5.13 -0.55 -0.85
CA ARG A 7 -5.27 0.49 -1.86
C ARG A 7 -4.76 1.84 -1.34
N ARG A 8 -5.20 2.26 -0.16
CA ARG A 8 -4.84 3.57 0.41
C ARG A 8 -3.33 3.72 0.60
N ILE A 9 -2.64 2.69 1.09
CA ILE A 9 -1.18 2.77 1.25
C ILE A 9 -0.45 2.87 -0.10
N LEU A 10 -0.97 2.24 -1.17
CA LEU A 10 -0.40 2.38 -2.50
C LEU A 10 -0.61 3.78 -3.07
N GLU A 11 -1.80 4.35 -2.91
CA GLU A 11 -2.10 5.73 -3.35
C GLU A 11 -1.19 6.75 -2.67
N LEU A 12 -1.08 6.69 -1.34
CA LEU A 12 -0.20 7.56 -0.57
C LEU A 12 1.27 7.45 -1.02
N ARG A 13 1.76 6.22 -1.21
CA ARG A 13 3.19 5.96 -1.46
C ARG A 13 3.62 6.21 -2.90
N PHE A 14 2.73 5.96 -3.86
CA PHE A 14 3.09 5.94 -5.29
C PHE A 14 2.38 7.02 -6.11
N LEU A 15 1.19 7.47 -5.71
CA LEU A 15 0.47 8.55 -6.41
C LEU A 15 0.70 9.91 -5.74
N GLU A 16 0.65 9.95 -4.40
CA GLU A 16 0.81 11.18 -3.62
C GLU A 16 2.27 11.46 -3.22
N GLY A 17 3.18 10.48 -3.40
CA GLY A 17 4.61 10.65 -3.12
C GLY A 17 4.97 10.71 -1.63
N CYS A 18 4.07 10.32 -0.73
CA CYS A 18 4.33 10.30 0.71
C CYS A 18 5.46 9.33 1.07
N THR A 19 6.24 9.66 2.09
CA THR A 19 7.20 8.73 2.71
C THR A 19 6.49 7.59 3.45
N VAL A 20 7.21 6.52 3.81
CA VAL A 20 6.63 5.39 4.55
C VAL A 20 6.12 5.86 5.91
N GLN A 21 6.82 6.82 6.52
CA GLN A 21 6.43 7.38 7.81
C GLN A 21 5.15 8.20 7.70
N GLN A 22 5.07 9.14 6.75
CA GLN A 22 3.84 9.92 6.52
C GLN A 22 2.63 9.02 6.21
N ALA A 23 2.82 7.97 5.40
CA ALA A 23 1.76 7.02 5.13
C ALA A 23 1.35 6.21 6.37
N ALA A 24 2.30 5.91 7.27
CA ALA A 24 2.01 5.23 8.53
C ALA A 24 1.20 6.13 9.47
N ASP A 25 1.59 7.40 9.57
CA ASP A 25 0.91 8.41 10.37
C ASP A 25 -0.54 8.62 9.88
N GLU A 26 -0.73 8.78 8.56
CA GLU A 26 -2.04 8.92 7.92
C GLU A 26 -2.94 7.68 8.12
N LEU A 27 -2.34 6.48 8.19
CA LEU A 27 -3.06 5.22 8.37
C LEU A 27 -3.24 4.83 9.85
N GLY A 28 -2.71 5.62 10.79
CA GLY A 28 -2.73 5.32 12.22
C GLY A 28 -2.02 4.02 12.58
N VAL A 29 -0.89 3.72 11.93
CA VAL A 29 -0.09 2.50 12.17
C VAL A 29 1.37 2.82 12.45
N THR A 30 2.11 1.82 12.93
CA THR A 30 3.56 1.94 13.03
C THR A 30 4.22 1.91 11.65
N THR A 31 5.34 2.59 11.49
CA THR A 31 6.16 2.56 10.27
C THR A 31 6.53 1.13 9.85
N GLY A 32 6.77 0.24 10.82
CA GLY A 32 7.02 -1.18 10.56
C GLY A 32 5.81 -1.89 9.94
N ASN A 33 4.60 -1.62 10.47
CA ASN A 33 3.37 -2.16 9.91
C ASN A 33 3.12 -1.60 8.49
N ALA A 34 3.37 -0.32 8.25
CA ALA A 34 3.26 0.30 6.92
C ALA A 34 4.20 -0.34 5.88
N LYS A 35 5.44 -0.69 6.26
CA LYS A 35 6.36 -1.44 5.37
C LYS A 35 5.79 -2.79 4.96
N VAL A 36 5.20 -3.51 5.90
CA VAL A 36 4.56 -4.82 5.63
C VAL A 36 3.31 -4.64 4.77
N LEU A 37 2.47 -3.65 5.07
CA LEU A 37 1.26 -3.34 4.31
C LEU A 37 1.59 -3.00 2.85
N GLN A 38 2.51 -2.05 2.58
CA GLN A 38 2.85 -1.68 1.21
C GLN A 38 3.40 -2.87 0.42
N HIS A 39 4.23 -3.72 1.05
CA HIS A 39 4.79 -4.89 0.37
C HIS A 39 3.69 -5.88 -0.04
N ARG A 40 2.80 -6.22 0.89
CA ARG A 40 1.68 -7.14 0.63
C ARG A 40 0.72 -6.56 -0.41
N ALA A 41 0.42 -5.26 -0.31
CA ALA A 41 -0.42 -4.53 -1.25
C ALA A 41 0.18 -4.55 -2.67
N LEU A 42 1.48 -4.25 -2.82
CA LEU A 42 2.19 -4.29 -4.11
C LEU A 42 2.12 -5.69 -4.74
N ARG A 43 2.41 -6.73 -3.95
CA ARG A 43 2.36 -8.11 -4.43
C ARG A 43 0.96 -8.47 -4.96
N ARG A 44 -0.08 -8.15 -4.18
CA ARG A 44 -1.47 -8.42 -4.56
C ARG A 44 -1.89 -7.60 -5.79
N ALA A 45 -1.44 -6.36 -5.91
CA ALA A 45 -1.68 -5.53 -7.09
C ALA A 45 -1.06 -6.17 -8.35
N GLY A 46 0.17 -6.67 -8.24
CA GLY A 46 0.84 -7.40 -9.33
C GLY A 46 0.14 -8.71 -9.69
N GLU A 47 -0.35 -9.49 -8.72
CA GLU A 47 -1.13 -10.71 -8.97
C GLU A 47 -2.44 -10.41 -9.72
N ILE A 48 -3.15 -9.34 -9.34
CA ILE A 48 -4.36 -8.88 -10.03
C ILE A 48 -4.06 -8.42 -11.45
N ALA A 49 -3.00 -7.64 -11.65
CA ALA A 49 -2.61 -7.16 -12.96
C ALA A 49 -2.27 -8.32 -13.93
N GLN A 50 -1.64 -9.37 -13.43
CA GLN A 50 -1.29 -10.56 -14.22
C GLN A 50 -2.49 -11.44 -14.56
N SER A 51 -3.49 -11.51 -13.68
CA SER A 51 -4.70 -12.33 -13.90
C SER A 51 -5.81 -11.60 -14.67
N ALA A 52 -5.63 -10.30 -14.94
CA ALA A 52 -6.52 -9.48 -15.76
C ALA A 52 -6.08 -9.38 -17.23
N GLY A 53 -4.99 -10.06 -17.62
CA GLY A 53 -4.53 -10.20 -19.00
C GLY A 53 -4.89 -11.56 -19.57
#